data_AF-M1A5B7-F1
#
_entry.id   AF-M1A5B7-F1
#
_cell.length_a   1.000
_cell.length_b   1.000
_cell.length_c   1.000
_cell.angle_alpha   90.00
_cell.angle_beta   90.00
_cell.angle_gamma   90.00
#
_symmetry.space_group_name_H-M   'P 1'
#
loop_
_entity.id
_entity.type
_entity.pdbx_description
1 polymer ?
#
loop_
_entity_poly.entity_id
_entity_poly.type
_entity_poly.pdbx_seq_one_letter_code
_entity_poly.pdbx_strand_id
1 'polypeptide(L)'
;MWFESDCTHWLDLQQHATVLYVSFGSYSHITKNDLVEIAYGLSLSKVSFIWLLRPDIVRSDDPNPLPKDFEGEICGRGLVVPWCCQK
;
A
#
# COMPACT_ATOMS: atom_id res chain seq x y z
N MET A 1 -13.82 -11.74 4.19
CA MET A 1 -13.82 -10.33 4.64
C MET A 1 -12.50 -10.14 5.36
N TRP A 2 -11.64 -9.22 4.88
CA TRP A 2 -10.30 -9.01 5.44
C TRP A 2 -10.39 -8.32 6.80
N PHE A 3 -9.40 -8.53 7.68
CA PHE A 3 -9.31 -7.77 8.93
C PHE A 3 -9.05 -6.29 8.62
N GLU A 4 -9.80 -5.42 9.26
CA GLU A 4 -9.60 -3.99 9.18
C GLU A 4 -8.35 -3.59 9.96
N SER A 5 -7.44 -2.89 9.29
CA SER A 5 -6.25 -2.32 9.91
C SER A 5 -6.57 -0.93 10.42
N ASP A 6 -6.27 -0.67 11.70
CA ASP A 6 -6.36 0.68 12.26
C ASP A 6 -5.10 1.46 11.89
N CYS A 7 -5.24 2.41 10.98
CA CYS A 7 -4.16 3.28 10.51
C CYS A 7 -4.13 4.62 11.27
N THR A 8 -5.07 4.87 12.19
CA THR A 8 -5.33 6.19 12.78
C THR A 8 -4.11 6.71 13.53
N HIS A 9 -3.49 5.86 14.35
CA HIS A 9 -2.30 6.24 15.11
C HIS A 9 -1.14 6.68 14.22
N TRP A 10 -0.92 6.01 13.08
CA TRP A 10 0.13 6.39 12.15
C TRP A 10 -0.20 7.67 11.38
N LEU A 11 -1.47 7.86 11.00
CA LEU A 11 -1.97 9.08 10.37
C LEU A 11 -1.83 10.30 11.27
N ASP A 12 -2.11 10.17 12.57
CA ASP A 12 -1.99 11.25 13.56
C ASP A 12 -0.55 11.78 13.70
N LEU A 13 0.45 10.98 13.30
CA LEU A 13 1.86 11.37 13.30
C LEU A 13 2.29 12.09 12.01
N GLN A 14 1.44 12.10 10.98
CA GLN A 14 1.74 12.75 9.70
C GLN A 14 1.30 14.21 9.70
N GLN A 15 1.89 15.01 8.81
CA GLN A 15 1.41 16.36 8.57
C GLN A 15 0.00 16.33 7.94
N HIS A 16 -0.84 17.30 8.31
CA HIS A 16 -2.20 17.40 7.80
C HIS A 16 -2.23 17.47 6.25
N ALA A 17 -3.09 16.66 5.64
CA ALA A 17 -3.34 16.60 4.18
C ALA A 17 -2.11 16.29 3.30
N THR A 18 -1.13 15.54 3.82
CA THR A 18 0.08 15.15 3.04
C THR A 18 0.16 13.67 2.66
N VAL A 19 -0.74 12.84 3.20
CA VAL A 19 -0.71 11.38 3.00
C VAL A 19 -1.48 11.00 1.73
N LEU A 20 -0.81 10.29 0.83
CA LEU A 20 -1.44 9.69 -0.35
C LEU A 20 -2.17 8.40 0.03
N TYR A 21 -3.46 8.31 -0.29
CA TYR A 21 -4.21 7.06 -0.18
C TYR A 21 -4.27 6.34 -1.54
N VAL A 22 -3.82 5.11 -1.60
CA VAL A 22 -3.78 4.28 -2.81
C VAL A 22 -4.67 3.06 -2.63
N SER A 23 -5.71 2.96 -3.46
CA SER A 23 -6.59 1.80 -3.52
C SER A 23 -7.08 1.62 -4.96
N PHE A 24 -7.10 0.38 -5.43
CA PHE A 24 -7.64 0.05 -6.75
C PHE A 24 -9.09 -0.47 -6.66
N GLY A 25 -9.73 -0.35 -5.50
CA GLY A 25 -11.11 -0.81 -5.28
C GLY A 25 -11.24 -2.34 -5.27
N SER A 26 -12.48 -2.84 -5.27
CA SER A 26 -12.80 -4.25 -5.04
C SER A 26 -12.71 -5.15 -6.27
N TYR A 27 -12.83 -4.58 -7.47
CA TYR A 27 -13.01 -5.35 -8.72
C TYR A 27 -11.80 -5.37 -9.64
N SER A 28 -10.77 -4.58 -9.34
CA SER A 28 -9.57 -4.52 -10.15
C SER A 28 -8.61 -5.65 -9.81
N HIS A 29 -7.95 -6.16 -10.86
CA HIS A 29 -6.75 -6.96 -10.75
C HIS A 29 -5.62 -6.20 -11.44
N ILE A 30 -4.44 -6.18 -10.83
CA ILE A 30 -3.23 -5.60 -11.42
C ILE A 30 -2.25 -6.72 -11.75
N THR A 31 -1.41 -6.53 -12.78
CA THR A 31 -0.36 -7.51 -13.06
C THR A 31 0.76 -7.39 -12.02
N LYS A 32 1.59 -8.43 -11.89
CA LYS A 32 2.78 -8.36 -11.01
C LYS A 32 3.71 -7.23 -11.44
N ASN A 33 3.85 -6.98 -12.74
CA ASN A 33 4.67 -5.88 -13.25
C ASN A 33 4.10 -4.53 -12.84
N ASP A 34 2.78 -4.31 -12.99
CA ASP A 34 2.16 -3.04 -12.57
C ASP A 34 2.35 -2.81 -11.06
N LEU A 35 2.18 -3.85 -10.24
CA LEU A 35 2.43 -3.76 -8.80
C LEU A 35 3.86 -3.32 -8.48
N VAL A 36 4.85 -3.89 -9.17
CA VAL A 36 6.26 -3.56 -9.00
C VAL A 36 6.53 -2.10 -9.40
N GLU A 37 5.99 -1.64 -10.53
CA GLU A 37 6.13 -0.25 -10.97
C GLU A 37 5.46 0.74 -10.00
N ILE A 38 4.29 0.40 -9.47
CA ILE A 38 3.62 1.20 -8.43
C ILE A 38 4.49 1.28 -7.17
N ALA A 39 5.05 0.15 -6.71
CA ALA A 39 5.93 0.11 -5.56
C ALA A 39 7.18 0.99 -5.77
N TYR A 40 7.83 0.91 -6.93
CA TYR A 40 8.95 1.79 -7.26
C TYR A 40 8.54 3.27 -7.30
N GLY A 41 7.41 3.60 -7.91
CA GLY A 41 6.88 4.96 -7.94
C GLY A 41 6.68 5.53 -6.53
N LEU A 42 6.06 4.76 -5.63
CA LEU A 42 5.85 5.16 -4.23
C LEU A 42 7.18 5.34 -3.48
N SER A 43 8.12 4.41 -3.65
CA SER A 43 9.46 4.48 -3.05
C SER A 43 10.24 5.73 -3.49
N LEU A 44 10.23 6.02 -4.80
CA LEU A 44 10.96 7.14 -5.40
C LEU A 44 10.31 8.51 -5.14
N SER A 45 8.99 8.58 -5.06
CA SER A 45 8.24 9.84 -4.89
C SER A 45 8.51 10.56 -3.55
N LYS A 46 9.02 9.84 -2.55
CA LYS A 46 9.26 10.33 -1.19
C LYS A 46 8.03 10.80 -0.41
N VAL A 47 6.81 10.62 -0.94
CA VAL A 47 5.56 10.94 -0.22
C VAL A 47 5.28 9.94 0.90
N SER A 48 4.54 10.38 1.92
CA SER A 48 3.92 9.46 2.87
C SER A 48 2.65 8.86 2.27
N PHE A 49 2.37 7.58 2.49
CA PHE A 49 1.22 6.93 1.87
C PHE A 49 0.59 5.80 2.70
N ILE A 50 -0.68 5.52 2.43
CA ILE A 50 -1.36 4.27 2.81
C ILE A 50 -1.73 3.57 1.51
N TRP A 51 -1.29 2.33 1.35
CA TRP A 51 -1.61 1.51 0.19
C TRP A 51 -2.43 0.28 0.61
N LEU A 52 -3.66 0.22 0.14
CA LEU A 52 -4.48 -0.99 0.22
C LEU A 52 -4.00 -2.01 -0.80
N LEU A 53 -3.32 -3.05 -0.32
CA LEU A 53 -2.87 -4.16 -1.12
C LEU A 53 -3.58 -5.45 -0.68
N ARG A 54 -4.65 -5.79 -1.39
CA ARG A 54 -5.41 -7.01 -1.10
C ARG A 54 -4.65 -8.25 -1.59
N PRO A 55 -4.67 -9.37 -0.86
CA PRO A 55 -3.99 -10.60 -1.27
C PRO A 55 -4.43 -11.16 -2.64
N ASP A 56 -5.67 -10.86 -3.06
CA ASP A 56 -6.27 -11.33 -4.32
C ASP A 56 -6.09 -10.35 -5.50
N ILE A 57 -5.42 -9.21 -5.29
CA ILE A 57 -5.29 -8.16 -6.31
C ILE A 57 -4.34 -8.56 -7.44
N VAL A 58 -3.33 -9.39 -7.13
CA VAL A 58 -2.45 -10.01 -8.11
C VAL A 58 -2.79 -11.48 -8.19
N ARG A 59 -2.94 -11.99 -9.41
CA ARG A 59 -3.04 -13.44 -9.65
C ARG A 59 -1.67 -14.08 -9.50
N SER A 60 -1.18 -14.18 -8.25
CA SER A 60 0.04 -14.93 -7.94
C SER A 60 -0.14 -15.73 -6.65
N ASP A 61 0.47 -16.91 -6.61
CA ASP A 61 0.54 -17.75 -5.40
C ASP A 61 1.54 -17.20 -4.36
N ASP A 62 2.14 -16.04 -4.63
CA ASP A 62 3.12 -15.37 -3.79
C ASP A 62 2.41 -14.54 -2.71
N PRO A 63 2.57 -14.88 -1.41
CA PRO A 63 1.94 -14.15 -0.32
C PRO A 63 2.55 -12.75 -0.11
N ASN A 64 3.71 -12.46 -0.69
CA ASN A 64 4.35 -11.14 -0.61
C ASN A 64 4.83 -10.68 -2.00
N PRO A 65 3.92 -10.14 -2.84
CA PRO A 65 4.25 -9.79 -4.22
C PRO A 65 5.10 -8.53 -4.37
N LEU A 66 5.45 -7.84 -3.28
CA LEU A 66 6.23 -6.60 -3.29
C LEU A 66 7.73 -6.85 -3.56
N PRO A 67 8.46 -5.87 -4.11
CA PRO A 67 9.91 -5.95 -4.22
C PRO A 67 10.58 -6.17 -2.84
N LYS A 68 11.62 -7.01 -2.79
CA LYS A 68 12.27 -7.42 -1.53
C LYS A 68 12.75 -6.25 -0.67
N ASP A 69 13.24 -5.20 -1.31
CA ASP A 69 13.83 -4.05 -0.62
C ASP A 69 12.82 -2.93 -0.34
N PHE A 70 11.57 -3.08 -0.79
CA PHE A 70 10.55 -2.02 -0.75
C PHE A 70 10.33 -1.44 0.66
N GLU A 71 10.18 -2.30 1.68
CA GLU A 71 10.01 -1.88 3.07
C GLU A 71 11.20 -1.04 3.58
N GLY A 72 12.42 -1.43 3.18
CA GLY A 72 13.64 -0.69 3.48
C GLY A 72 13.69 0.66 2.76
N GLU A 73 13.23 0.73 1.51
CA GLU A 73 13.28 1.96 0.71
C GLU A 73 12.26 3.02 1.14
N ILE A 74 11.10 2.59 1.64
CA ILE A 74 10.07 3.51 2.13
C ILE A 74 10.42 4.09 3.51
N CYS A 75 11.32 3.45 4.27
CA CYS A 75 11.80 3.91 5.58
C CYS A 75 10.66 4.32 6.56
N GLY A 76 9.58 3.54 6.60
CA GLY A 76 8.42 3.83 7.48
C GLY A 76 7.48 4.95 7.03
N ARG A 77 7.70 5.54 5.84
CA ARG A 77 6.80 6.55 5.23
C ARG A 77 5.51 5.95 4.66
N GLY A 78 5.42 4.64 4.56
CA GLY A 78 4.25 3.96 3.99
C GLY A 78 3.67 2.95 4.95
N LEU A 79 2.35 2.80 4.91
CA LEU A 79 1.65 1.62 5.43
C LEU A 79 1.07 0.81 4.26
N VAL A 80 1.40 -0.48 4.21
CA VAL A 80 0.75 -1.43 3.29
C VAL A 80 -0.16 -2.33 4.12
N VAL A 81 -1.45 -2.30 3.83
CA VAL A 81 -2.47 -3.04 4.58
C VAL A 81 -3.45 -3.72 3.64
N PRO A 82 -4.04 -4.87 4.02
CA PRO A 82 -5.01 -5.55 3.19
C PRO A 82 -6.34 -4.78 3.09
N TRP A 83 -6.70 -4.05 4.15
CA TRP A 83 -7.92 -3.26 4.25
C TRP A 83 -7.84 -2.24 5.41
N CYS A 84 -8.42 -1.06 5.24
CA CYS A 84 -8.72 -0.08 6.29
C CYS A 84 -10.01 0.69 5.93
N CYS A 85 -10.66 1.34 6.89
CA CYS A 85 -11.81 2.20 6.59
C CYS A 85 -11.39 3.35 5.65
N GLN A 86 -12.09 3.48 4.52
CA GLN A 86 -11.87 4.55 3.53
C GLN A 86 -12.69 5.82 3.84
N LYS A 87 -13.62 5.76 4.79
CA LYS A 87 -14.50 6.87 5.17
C LYS A 87 -13.88 7.72 6.27
#